data_AF-A0A5A7MVD4-F1
#
_entry.id   AF-A0A5A7MVD4-F1
#
_cell.length_a   1.000
_cell.length_b   1.000
_cell.length_c   1.000
_cell.angle_alpha   90.00
_cell.angle_beta   90.00
_cell.angle_gamma   90.00
#
_symmetry.space_group_name_H-M   'P 1'
#
loop_
_entity.id
_entity.type
_entity.pdbx_description
1 polymer ?
#
loop_
_entity_poly.entity_id
_entity_poly.type
_entity_poly.pdbx_seq_one_letter_code
_entity_poly.pdbx_strand_id
1 'polypeptide(L)'
;MKSGIMEVPDMFVVTKADLGDMAAKAVADLEGALSLRLHPGDWDARVLQVSTLDPRLGIGPLIAALDAHEHWLKTQGLRDLKRRDQMKSWGRTNLLLHIGRDGLAALSEKSLRHLDSETPFQSFINCGLRCSFKAVKRLLPQIRGWPYG
;
A
#
# COMPACT_ATOMS: atom_id res chain seq x y z
N MET A 1 4.25 -11.76 -15.68
CA MET A 1 4.41 -11.00 -14.41
C MET A 1 4.35 -9.51 -14.74
N LYS A 2 3.65 -8.71 -13.93
CA LYS A 2 3.56 -7.25 -14.14
C LYS A 2 4.65 -6.57 -13.32
N SER A 3 5.55 -5.83 -13.96
CA SER A 3 6.51 -4.96 -13.27
C SER A 3 5.73 -3.96 -12.41
N GLY A 4 6.15 -3.71 -11.16
CA GLY A 4 5.37 -2.93 -10.19
C GLY A 4 4.98 -3.71 -8.94
N ILE A 5 4.66 -5.00 -9.10
CA ILE A 5 4.08 -5.84 -8.03
C ILE A 5 5.10 -6.84 -7.49
N MET A 6 6.13 -7.19 -8.27
CA MET A 6 7.12 -8.20 -7.87
C MET A 6 8.19 -7.64 -6.92
N GLU A 7 8.26 -6.32 -6.75
CA GLU A 7 9.22 -5.61 -5.92
C GLU A 7 8.76 -5.31 -4.50
N VAL A 8 7.46 -5.41 -4.25
CA VAL A 8 6.84 -5.00 -2.99
C VAL A 8 6.77 -6.12 -1.95
N PRO A 9 6.41 -7.38 -2.30
CA PRO A 9 6.14 -8.41 -1.31
C PRO A 9 7.41 -8.89 -0.61
N ASP A 10 7.35 -9.02 0.71
CA ASP A 10 8.38 -9.73 1.49
C ASP A 10 8.27 -11.28 1.31
N MET A 11 7.14 -11.78 0.80
CA MET A 11 6.87 -13.21 0.54
C MET A 11 5.90 -13.40 -0.63
N PHE A 12 6.01 -14.55 -1.31
CA PHE A 12 5.10 -14.98 -2.37
C PHE A 12 4.38 -16.26 -1.96
N VAL A 13 3.07 -16.31 -2.19
CA VAL A 13 2.25 -17.48 -1.85
C VAL A 13 1.47 -17.93 -3.08
N VAL A 14 1.79 -19.12 -3.58
CA VAL A 14 1.06 -19.80 -4.65
C VAL A 14 -0.13 -20.54 -4.04
N THR A 15 -1.32 -19.99 -4.25
CA THR A 15 -2.57 -20.62 -3.82
C THR A 15 -3.02 -21.74 -4.77
N LYS A 16 -3.95 -22.59 -4.33
CA LYS A 16 -4.46 -23.75 -5.10
C LYS A 16 -3.35 -24.73 -5.44
N ALA A 17 -2.48 -25.01 -4.48
CA ALA A 17 -1.35 -25.92 -4.64
C ALA A 17 -1.78 -27.38 -4.95
N ASP A 18 -3.05 -27.70 -4.78
CA ASP A 18 -3.70 -28.95 -5.20
C ASP A 18 -3.75 -29.15 -6.73
N LEU A 19 -3.46 -28.12 -7.54
CA LEU A 19 -3.44 -28.20 -9.01
C LEU A 19 -2.19 -28.86 -9.61
N GLY A 20 -1.37 -29.53 -8.79
CA GLY A 20 -0.21 -30.31 -9.23
C GLY A 20 0.78 -29.49 -10.05
N ASP A 21 1.06 -29.94 -11.28
CA ASP A 21 2.07 -29.38 -12.18
C ASP A 21 1.89 -27.87 -12.45
N MET A 22 0.66 -27.38 -12.48
CA MET A 22 0.40 -25.94 -12.66
C MET A 22 0.94 -25.12 -11.48
N ALA A 23 0.73 -25.61 -10.26
CA ALA A 23 1.22 -24.95 -9.06
C ALA A 23 2.75 -25.07 -8.95
N ALA A 24 3.32 -26.22 -9.31
CA ALA A 24 4.77 -26.43 -9.34
C ALA A 24 5.45 -25.49 -10.34
N LYS A 25 4.88 -25.32 -11.54
CA LYS A 25 5.39 -24.37 -12.54
C LYS A 25 5.35 -22.93 -12.03
N ALA A 26 4.26 -22.51 -11.40
CA ALA A 26 4.16 -21.17 -10.84
C ALA A 26 5.21 -20.91 -9.74
N VAL A 27 5.53 -21.92 -8.92
CA VAL A 27 6.62 -21.82 -7.95
C VAL A 27 7.96 -21.65 -8.64
N ALA A 28 8.27 -22.50 -9.63
CA ALA A 28 9.53 -22.42 -10.37
C ALA A 28 9.72 -21.06 -11.07
N ASP A 29 8.66 -20.51 -11.66
CA ASP A 29 8.69 -19.19 -12.29
C ASP A 29 8.98 -18.07 -11.25
N LEU A 30 8.41 -18.18 -10.05
CA LEU A 30 8.65 -17.23 -8.96
C LEU A 30 10.06 -17.33 -8.38
N GLU A 31 10.53 -18.56 -8.11
CA GLU A 31 11.89 -18.81 -7.61
C GLU A 31 12.94 -18.32 -8.61
N GLY A 32 12.73 -18.59 -9.90
CA GLY A 32 13.58 -18.09 -10.98
C GLY A 32 13.66 -16.56 -10.99
N ALA A 33 12.52 -15.88 -10.85
CA ALA A 33 12.49 -14.41 -10.79
C ALA A 33 13.16 -13.83 -9.52
N LEU A 34 13.05 -14.51 -8.38
CA LEU A 34 13.62 -14.04 -7.10
C LEU A 34 15.12 -14.27 -6.99
N SER A 35 15.64 -15.33 -7.63
CA SER A 35 17.08 -15.61 -7.66
C SER A 35 17.92 -14.43 -8.19
N LEU A 36 17.31 -13.54 -8.98
CA LEU A 36 17.93 -12.36 -9.56
C LEU A 36 17.91 -11.12 -8.66
N ARG A 37 17.19 -11.14 -7.52
CA ARG A 37 16.97 -9.97 -6.64
C ARG A 37 17.77 -9.99 -5.33
N LEU A 38 18.28 -11.14 -4.91
CA LEU A 38 18.78 -11.31 -3.54
C LEU A 38 20.13 -10.61 -3.34
N HIS A 39 20.17 -9.65 -2.40
CA HIS A 39 21.40 -9.05 -1.90
C HIS A 39 21.78 -9.64 -0.53
N PRO A 40 23.08 -9.77 -0.22
CA PRO A 40 23.51 -10.25 1.10
C PRO A 40 22.99 -9.37 2.23
N GLY A 41 22.31 -9.98 3.21
CA GLY A 41 21.78 -9.30 4.40
C GLY A 41 20.30 -8.93 4.33
N ASP A 42 19.67 -9.02 3.16
CA ASP A 42 18.22 -8.84 3.01
C ASP A 42 17.45 -10.06 3.49
N TRP A 43 16.15 -9.87 3.76
CA TRP A 43 15.23 -10.98 3.98
C TRP A 43 15.13 -11.82 2.71
N ASP A 44 15.40 -13.11 2.84
CA ASP A 44 15.27 -14.07 1.74
C ASP A 44 13.79 -14.32 1.47
N ALA A 45 13.27 -13.65 0.43
CA ALA A 45 11.86 -13.72 0.05
C ALA A 45 11.47 -15.15 -0.33
N ARG A 46 10.58 -15.75 0.46
CA ARG A 46 10.18 -17.15 0.29
C ARG A 46 9.01 -17.29 -0.69
N VAL A 47 9.08 -18.32 -1.53
CA VAL A 47 7.94 -18.82 -2.30
C VAL A 47 7.31 -19.96 -1.51
N LEU A 48 6.04 -19.81 -1.16
CA LEU A 48 5.28 -20.78 -0.39
C LEU A 48 4.09 -21.26 -1.19
N GLN A 49 3.60 -22.45 -0.86
CA GLN A 49 2.41 -23.03 -1.49
C GLN A 49 1.33 -23.21 -0.44
N VAL A 50 0.07 -22.94 -0.79
CA VAL A 50 -1.09 -23.23 0.07
C VAL A 50 -2.25 -23.78 -0.74
N SER A 51 -3.07 -24.65 -0.12
CA SER A 51 -4.37 -25.03 -0.64
C SER A 51 -5.47 -24.75 0.38
N THR A 52 -6.60 -24.24 -0.12
CA THR A 52 -7.83 -24.12 0.69
C THR A 52 -8.53 -25.47 0.82
N LEU A 53 -8.38 -26.37 -0.16
CA LEU A 53 -9.02 -27.68 -0.16
C LEU A 53 -8.32 -28.67 0.77
N ASP A 54 -7.00 -28.53 0.94
CA ASP A 54 -6.23 -29.25 1.94
C ASP A 54 -5.48 -28.26 2.85
N PRO A 55 -6.03 -27.92 4.02
CA PRO A 55 -5.38 -27.02 4.98
C PRO A 55 -4.04 -27.54 5.52
N ARG A 56 -3.76 -28.85 5.40
CA ARG A 56 -2.46 -29.42 5.78
C ARG A 56 -1.38 -29.05 4.76
N LEU A 57 -1.79 -28.71 3.54
CA LEU A 57 -0.91 -28.23 2.49
C LEU A 57 -0.63 -26.74 2.70
N GLY A 58 0.42 -26.46 3.48
CA GLY A 58 1.13 -25.18 3.42
C GLY A 58 0.75 -24.12 4.45
N ILE A 59 -0.38 -24.25 5.16
CA ILE A 59 -0.76 -23.25 6.19
C ILE A 59 0.24 -23.20 7.35
N GLY A 60 0.67 -24.35 7.87
CA GLY A 60 1.70 -24.42 8.92
C GLY A 60 3.03 -23.78 8.49
N PRO A 61 3.61 -24.18 7.34
CA PRO A 61 4.78 -23.52 6.76
C PRO A 61 4.62 -22.01 6.54
N LEU A 62 3.44 -21.55 6.11
CA LEU A 62 3.16 -20.13 5.94
C LEU A 62 3.21 -19.36 7.26
N ILE A 63 2.57 -19.88 8.31
CA ILE A 63 2.62 -19.28 9.65
C ILE A 63 4.07 -19.22 10.16
N ALA A 64 4.82 -20.32 10.04
CA ALA A 64 6.21 -20.35 10.46
C ALA A 64 7.10 -19.35 9.70
N ALA A 65 6.84 -19.15 8.40
CA ALA A 65 7.54 -18.14 7.61
C ALA A 65 7.21 -16.71 8.06
N LEU A 66 5.92 -16.42 8.33
CA LEU A 66 5.49 -15.13 8.87
C LEU A 66 6.15 -14.82 10.23
N ASP A 67 6.19 -15.80 11.13
CA ASP A 67 6.84 -15.67 12.43
C ASP A 67 8.34 -15.41 12.30
N ALA A 68 9.01 -16.12 11.39
CA ALA A 68 10.43 -15.92 11.10
C ALA A 68 10.72 -14.52 10.54
N HIS A 69 9.87 -14.01 9.66
CA HIS A 69 10.01 -12.65 9.12
C HIS A 69 9.74 -11.59 10.18
N GLU A 70 8.74 -11.77 11.04
CA GLU A 70 8.52 -10.87 12.17
C GLU A 70 9.72 -10.86 13.12
N HIS A 71 10.29 -12.03 13.42
CA HIS A 71 11.48 -12.14 14.25
C HIS A 71 12.68 -11.43 13.60
N TRP A 72 12.91 -11.64 12.30
CA TRP A 72 13.97 -10.94 11.56
C TRP A 72 13.78 -9.41 11.59
N LEU A 73 12.57 -8.90 11.35
CA LEU A 73 12.30 -7.46 11.43
C LEU A 73 12.58 -6.87 12.82
N LYS A 74 12.33 -7.65 13.88
CA LYS A 74 12.63 -7.23 15.26
C LYS A 74 14.14 -7.24 15.54
N THR A 75 14.85 -8.30 15.15
CA THR A 75 16.30 -8.40 15.38
C THR A 75 17.09 -7.36 14.59
N GLN A 76 16.62 -6.99 13.40
CA GLN A 76 17.20 -5.91 12.61
C GLN A 76 16.76 -4.50 13.05
N GLY A 77 15.86 -4.37 14.04
CA GLY A 77 15.32 -3.07 14.47
C GLY A 77 14.45 -2.35 13.42
N LEU A 78 14.05 -3.05 12.35
CA LEU A 78 13.35 -2.48 11.20
C LEU A 78 11.83 -2.37 11.41
N ARG A 79 11.25 -3.16 12.32
CA ARG A 79 9.79 -3.21 12.52
C ARG A 79 9.19 -1.83 12.83
N ASP A 80 9.74 -1.13 13.81
CA ASP A 80 9.20 0.16 14.25
C ASP A 80 9.52 1.28 13.25
N LEU A 81 10.62 1.16 12.51
CA LEU A 81 10.93 2.05 11.40
C LEU A 81 9.89 1.91 10.28
N LYS A 82 9.70 0.69 9.75
CA LYS A 82 8.71 0.40 8.71
C LYS A 82 7.31 0.86 9.13
N ARG A 83 6.88 0.58 10.37
CA ARG A 83 5.57 1.00 10.88
C ARG A 83 5.41 2.52 10.94
N ARG A 84 6.43 3.25 11.40
CA ARG A 84 6.39 4.72 11.43
C ARG A 84 6.29 5.32 10.03
N ASP A 85 7.02 4.77 9.08
CA ASP A 85 6.99 5.26 7.69
C ASP A 85 5.66 4.96 7.01
N GLN A 86 5.11 3.76 7.23
CA GLN A 86 3.75 3.40 6.81
C GLN A 86 2.72 4.36 7.40
N MET A 87 2.81 4.66 8.70
CA MET A 87 1.87 5.57 9.37
C MET A 87 1.99 7.00 8.84
N LYS A 88 3.20 7.50 8.59
CA LYS A 88 3.41 8.81 7.96
C LYS A 88 2.82 8.85 6.54
N SER A 89 3.08 7.83 5.74
CA SER A 89 2.58 7.74 4.36
C SER A 89 1.06 7.67 4.30
N TRP A 90 0.46 6.81 5.14
CA TRP A 90 -0.98 6.69 5.29
C TRP A 90 -1.60 8.00 5.78
N GLY A 91 -1.04 8.61 6.83
CA GLY A 91 -1.54 9.86 7.40
C GLY A 91 -1.49 11.02 6.41
N ARG A 92 -0.39 11.16 5.66
CA ARG A 92 -0.25 12.16 4.59
C ARG A 92 -1.31 11.98 3.51
N THR A 93 -1.47 10.75 3.01
CA THR A 93 -2.44 10.44 1.96
C THR A 93 -3.86 10.72 2.43
N ASN A 94 -4.24 10.28 3.62
CA ASN A 94 -5.58 10.51 4.16
C ASN A 94 -5.86 11.98 4.42
N LEU A 95 -4.87 12.73 4.92
CA LEU A 95 -5.01 14.17 5.12
C LEU A 95 -5.22 14.90 3.77
N LEU A 96 -4.45 14.53 2.74
CA LEU A 96 -4.61 15.09 1.40
C LEU A 96 -5.99 14.75 0.80
N LEU A 97 -6.45 13.51 0.94
CA LEU A 97 -7.77 13.09 0.46
C LEU A 97 -8.89 13.82 1.19
N HIS A 98 -8.79 13.96 2.51
CA HIS A 98 -9.77 14.65 3.33
C HIS A 98 -9.84 16.14 2.98
N ILE A 99 -8.69 16.83 2.96
CA ILE A 99 -8.63 18.24 2.55
C ILE A 99 -9.11 18.42 1.11
N GLY A 100 -8.75 17.51 0.20
CA GLY A 100 -9.18 17.56 -1.19
C GLY A 100 -10.69 17.40 -1.33
N ARG A 101 -11.29 16.44 -0.62
CA ARG A 101 -12.74 16.21 -0.59
C ARG A 101 -13.49 17.41 -0.03
N ASP A 102 -13.06 17.91 1.13
CA ASP A 102 -13.76 19.02 1.78
C ASP A 102 -13.54 20.34 1.06
N GLY A 103 -12.34 20.53 0.51
CA GLY A 103 -12.01 21.63 -0.39
C GLY A 103 -12.95 21.64 -1.58
N LEU A 104 -13.13 20.49 -2.25
CA LEU A 104 -14.06 20.35 -3.37
C LEU A 104 -15.51 20.63 -2.96
N ALA A 105 -15.97 20.11 -1.82
CA ALA A 105 -17.32 20.36 -1.31
C ALA A 105 -17.58 21.83 -0.94
N ALA A 106 -16.53 22.58 -0.61
CA ALA A 106 -16.62 24.00 -0.29
C ALA A 106 -16.57 24.93 -1.52
N LEU A 107 -16.29 24.41 -2.72
CA LEU A 107 -16.28 25.20 -3.95
C LEU A 107 -17.70 25.54 -4.40
N SER A 108 -17.88 26.76 -4.90
CA SER A 108 -19.14 27.18 -5.53
C SER A 108 -19.33 26.53 -6.90
N GLU A 109 -20.56 26.41 -7.37
CA GLU A 109 -20.85 25.88 -8.72
C GLU A 109 -20.13 26.69 -9.83
N LYS A 110 -20.02 28.01 -9.66
CA LYS A 110 -19.24 28.88 -10.57
C LYS A 110 -17.76 28.51 -10.60
N SER A 111 -17.18 28.15 -9.45
CA SER A 111 -15.79 27.69 -9.35
C SER A 111 -15.61 26.32 -10.01
N LEU A 112 -16.58 25.41 -9.84
CA LEU A 112 -16.54 24.07 -10.43
C LEU A 112 -16.60 24.11 -11.97
N ARG A 113 -17.30 25.09 -12.57
CA ARG A 113 -17.33 25.28 -14.05
C ARG A 113 -15.97 25.58 -14.66
N HIS A 114 -14.99 26.01 -13.87
CA HIS A 114 -13.63 26.21 -14.34
C HIS A 114 -12.82 24.90 -14.41
N LEU A 115 -13.34 23.78 -13.89
CA LEU A 115 -12.68 22.47 -13.97
C LEU A 115 -12.69 21.87 -15.38
N ASP A 116 -13.62 22.29 -16.24
CA ASP A 116 -13.77 21.84 -17.63
C ASP A 116 -12.88 22.61 -18.63
N SER A 117 -11.80 23.24 -18.16
CA SER A 117 -10.91 24.00 -19.06
C SER A 117 -10.03 23.08 -19.92
N GLU A 118 -9.52 23.62 -21.04
CA GLU A 118 -8.78 22.86 -22.06
C GLU A 118 -7.56 22.08 -21.51
N THR A 119 -7.00 22.50 -20.37
CA THR A 119 -5.95 21.75 -19.70
C THR A 119 -6.18 21.64 -18.19
N PRO A 120 -5.79 20.51 -17.56
CA PRO A 120 -5.97 20.32 -16.13
C PRO A 120 -5.32 21.42 -15.27
N PHE A 121 -4.20 22.00 -15.70
CA PHE A 121 -3.48 23.04 -14.95
C PHE A 121 -4.17 24.40 -15.03
N GLN A 122 -4.77 24.73 -16.17
CA GLN A 122 -5.55 25.96 -16.33
C GLN A 122 -6.78 25.94 -15.42
N SER A 123 -7.39 24.76 -15.23
CA SER A 123 -8.53 24.56 -14.33
C SER A 123 -8.18 24.93 -12.88
N PHE A 124 -7.01 24.53 -12.39
CA PHE A 124 -6.56 24.86 -11.02
C PHE A 124 -6.32 26.37 -10.83
N ILE A 125 -5.72 27.03 -11.82
CA ILE A 125 -5.46 28.47 -11.79
C ILE A 125 -6.78 29.26 -11.84
N ASN A 126 -7.69 28.88 -12.72
CA ASN A 126 -8.98 29.55 -12.95
C ASN A 126 -9.98 29.35 -11.80
N CYS A 127 -9.93 28.20 -11.11
CA CYS A 127 -10.72 27.99 -9.89
C CYS A 127 -10.36 28.98 -8.77
N GLY A 128 -9.27 29.76 -8.92
CA GLY A 128 -8.85 30.73 -7.91
C GLY A 128 -8.47 30.05 -6.60
N LEU A 129 -8.01 28.79 -6.67
CA LEU A 129 -7.48 28.01 -5.55
C LEU A 129 -6.15 28.62 -5.07
N ARG A 130 -6.18 29.88 -4.65
CA ARG A 130 -5.24 30.34 -3.64
C ARG A 130 -5.56 29.48 -2.43
N CYS A 131 -4.63 28.64 -2.00
CA CYS A 131 -4.68 27.90 -0.74
C CYS A 131 -4.85 28.89 0.42
N SER A 132 -6.06 29.43 0.59
CA SER A 132 -6.37 30.38 1.62
C SER A 132 -6.55 29.58 2.88
N PHE A 133 -5.64 29.82 3.82
CA PHE A 133 -5.64 29.32 5.20
C PHE A 133 -7.02 29.36 5.89
N LYS A 134 -7.99 30.16 5.40
CA LYS A 134 -9.39 30.17 5.86
C LYS A 134 -10.13 28.84 5.68
N ALA A 135 -9.89 28.09 4.60
CA ALA A 135 -10.55 26.78 4.40
C ALA A 135 -10.04 25.76 5.43
N VAL A 136 -8.73 25.73 5.67
CA VAL A 136 -8.08 24.89 6.70
C VAL A 136 -8.55 25.27 8.12
N LYS A 137 -8.73 26.57 8.41
CA LYS A 137 -9.25 27.04 9.70
C LYS A 137 -10.68 26.57 10.00
N ARG A 138 -11.50 26.32 8.97
CA ARG A 138 -12.87 25.81 9.10
C ARG A 138 -12.90 24.29 9.38
N LEU A 139 -11.83 23.58 9.02
CA LEU A 139 -11.67 22.12 9.16
C LEU A 139 -11.01 21.70 10.48
N LEU A 140 -10.22 22.58 11.11
CA LEU A 140 -9.56 22.31 12.40
C LEU A 140 -10.50 21.82 13.53
N PRO A 141 -11.76 22.29 13.68
CA PRO A 141 -12.68 21.76 14.69
C PRO A 141 -13.14 20.32 14.41
N GLN A 142 -13.19 19.88 13.14
CA GLN A 142 -13.65 18.54 12.77
C GLN A 142 -12.58 17.46 13.01
N ILE A 143 -11.31 17.85 12.93
CA ILE A 143 -10.17 16.96 13.23
C ILE A 143 -10.11 16.57 14.72
N ARG A 144 -10.64 17.41 15.63
CA ARG A 144 -10.70 17.14 17.07
C ARG A 144 -11.79 16.15 17.50
N GLY A 145 -12.70 15.77 16.61
CA GLY A 145 -13.79 14.82 16.88
C GLY A 145 -13.52 13.39 16.40
N TRP A 146 -12.28 13.06 16.02
CA TRP A 146 -11.95 11.76 15.46
C TRP A 146 -11.99 10.67 16.54
N PRO A 147 -12.67 9.52 16.32
CA PRO A 147 -12.70 8.39 17.28
C PRO A 147 -11.35 7.72 17.59
N TYR A 148 -10.23 8.22 17.07
CA TYR A 148 -8.89 7.68 17.27
C TYR A 148 -7.90 8.71 17.87
N GLY A 149 -8.43 9.83 18.40
CA GLY A 149 -7.66 10.87 19.09
C GLY A 149 -7.52 10.65 20.58
#